data_AF-A0A522G7L8-F1
#
_entry.id   AF-A0A522G7L8-F1
#
_cell.length_a   1.000
_cell.length_b   1.000
_cell.length_c   1.000
_cell.angle_alpha   90.00
_cell.angle_beta   90.00
_cell.angle_gamma   90.00
#
_symmetry.space_group_name_H-M   'P 1'
#
loop_
_entity.id
_entity.type
_entity.pdbx_description
1 polymer ?
#
loop_
_entity_poly.entity_id
_entity_poly.type
_entity_poly.pdbx_seq_one_letter_code
_entity_poly.pdbx_strand_id
1 'polypeptide(L)'
;LRNIASWRVKETDRLAAMATELRKLGAIVDEGADFLRITPPASPAHWKAASIHTYDDHRMAMCFALAAFNAAGLPVRIEDPQCVAKTFPDYFEALFSLAHAFPARIPVICVDGPTASGKGTLAAALAQRLGYRYLDSGALYRVTALAAVRTGLALDAAHETAIAALAQRLPVHFADGKIWLDGADVTDAIRTEQAGMNASAVSALPSVRVALLALQHGFRQLPGLVADGRDMGTVIFPDAPLKIYLTASAGHRAERRYKQLISKGFPAILDSLRSDLEARDARDSSRTAAPLKPAEDALLLDNSDLTVQESVDRVLDWWQGRQPFGAS
;
A
#
# COMPACT_ATOMS: atom_id res chain seq x y z
N LEU A 1 -21.57 27.36 22.07
CA LEU A 1 -22.90 26.70 22.04
C LEU A 1 -23.53 26.84 23.42
N ARG A 2 -24.82 27.18 23.52
CA ARG A 2 -25.59 27.32 24.78
C ARG A 2 -26.96 26.66 24.63
N ASN A 3 -27.67 26.43 25.73
CA ASN A 3 -28.99 25.78 25.77
C ASN A 3 -28.97 24.33 25.24
N ILE A 4 -27.90 23.59 25.53
CA ILE A 4 -27.66 22.24 25.01
C ILE A 4 -27.54 21.18 26.12
N ALA A 5 -28.11 21.45 27.31
CA ALA A 5 -28.14 20.49 28.42
C ALA A 5 -28.71 19.11 28.03
N SER A 6 -29.69 19.11 27.11
CA SER A 6 -30.31 17.88 26.60
C SER A 6 -29.35 16.95 25.86
N TRP A 7 -28.15 17.41 25.48
CA TRP A 7 -27.13 16.60 24.81
C TRP A 7 -26.41 15.63 25.75
N ARG A 8 -26.50 15.84 27.08
CA ARG A 8 -25.89 14.95 28.08
C ARG A 8 -26.65 13.63 28.27
N VAL A 9 -27.93 13.61 27.96
CA VAL A 9 -28.88 12.53 28.31
C VAL A 9 -29.33 11.71 27.11
N LYS A 10 -28.53 11.68 26.04
CA LYS A 10 -28.87 10.99 24.79
C LYS A 10 -28.17 9.64 24.72
N GLU A 11 -27.76 9.21 23.53
CA GLU A 11 -26.98 7.97 23.32
C GLU A 11 -25.65 7.98 24.09
N THR A 12 -25.05 9.16 24.29
CA THR A 12 -23.89 9.39 25.15
C THR A 12 -23.99 10.78 25.80
N ASP A 13 -23.16 11.08 26.80
CA ASP A 13 -22.94 12.46 27.21
C ASP A 13 -22.11 13.17 26.13
N ARG A 14 -22.80 13.72 25.14
CA ARG A 14 -22.14 14.34 23.98
C ARG A 14 -21.37 15.59 24.33
N LEU A 15 -21.73 16.30 25.40
CA LEU A 15 -20.96 17.46 25.83
C LEU A 15 -19.58 17.02 26.31
N ALA A 16 -19.54 16.01 27.19
CA ALA A 16 -18.30 15.45 27.68
C ALA A 16 -17.48 14.77 26.57
N ALA A 17 -18.15 14.01 25.69
CA ALA A 17 -17.51 13.35 24.56
C ALA A 17 -16.89 14.37 23.58
N MET A 18 -17.65 15.37 23.11
CA MET A 18 -17.12 16.41 22.23
C MET A 18 -15.97 17.18 22.88
N ALA A 19 -16.08 17.51 24.16
CA ALA A 19 -15.02 18.23 24.86
C ALA A 19 -13.73 17.39 24.95
N THR A 20 -13.85 16.09 25.20
CA THR A 20 -12.73 15.15 25.24
C THR A 20 -12.05 15.05 23.87
N GLU A 21 -12.83 14.77 22.83
CA GLU A 21 -12.30 14.52 21.49
C GLU A 21 -11.75 15.79 20.82
N LEU A 22 -12.35 16.97 21.03
CA LEU A 22 -11.83 18.25 20.54
C LEU A 22 -10.49 18.64 21.20
N ARG A 23 -10.32 18.33 22.49
CA ARG A 23 -9.04 18.58 23.19
C ARG A 23 -7.91 17.73 22.61
N LYS A 24 -8.19 16.50 22.14
CA LYS A 24 -7.19 15.67 21.45
C LYS A 24 -6.66 16.34 20.19
N LEU A 25 -7.50 17.08 19.46
CA LEU A 25 -7.12 17.84 18.25
C LEU A 25 -6.36 19.15 18.55
N GLY A 26 -6.20 19.51 19.84
CA GLY A 26 -5.51 20.73 20.28
C GLY A 26 -6.42 21.92 20.56
N ALA A 27 -7.75 21.76 20.54
CA ALA A 27 -8.68 22.82 20.91
C ALA A 27 -8.71 23.01 22.43
N ILE A 28 -8.97 24.24 22.87
CA ILE A 28 -9.30 24.53 24.27
C ILE A 28 -10.82 24.48 24.39
N VAL A 29 -11.33 23.66 25.30
CA VAL A 29 -12.76 23.47 25.50
C VAL A 29 -13.15 23.75 26.94
N ASP A 30 -14.06 24.70 27.12
CA ASP A 30 -14.74 25.02 28.36
C ASP A 30 -16.17 24.42 28.29
N GLU A 31 -16.45 23.52 29.22
CA GLU A 31 -17.64 22.67 29.24
C GLU A 31 -18.42 22.95 30.52
N GLY A 32 -19.69 23.31 30.39
CA GLY A 32 -20.61 23.48 31.52
C GLY A 32 -21.86 22.61 31.39
N ALA A 33 -22.78 22.71 32.35
CA ALA A 33 -23.97 21.87 32.39
C ALA A 33 -24.84 21.96 31.13
N ASP A 34 -24.94 23.15 30.53
CA ASP A 34 -25.82 23.45 29.40
C ASP A 34 -25.12 24.15 28.22
N PHE A 35 -23.78 24.22 28.25
CA PHE A 35 -22.99 24.95 27.24
C PHE A 35 -21.67 24.25 26.91
N LEU A 36 -21.17 24.56 25.72
CA LEU A 36 -19.83 24.20 25.25
C LEU A 36 -19.21 25.43 24.57
N ARG A 37 -18.06 25.89 25.07
CA ARG A 37 -17.26 26.95 24.45
C ARG A 37 -15.98 26.33 23.92
N ILE A 38 -15.78 26.43 22.61
CA ILE A 38 -14.65 25.85 21.90
C ILE A 38 -13.80 26.98 21.37
N THR A 39 -12.54 27.01 21.76
CA THR A 39 -11.51 27.87 21.15
C THR A 39 -10.66 26.98 20.25
N PRO A 40 -10.65 27.21 18.93
CA PRO A 40 -9.87 26.38 18.00
C PRO A 40 -8.36 26.56 18.24
N PRO A 41 -7.52 25.62 17.77
CA PRO A 41 -6.07 25.78 17.82
C PRO A 41 -5.65 27.12 17.17
N ALA A 42 -4.80 27.89 17.87
CA ALA A 42 -4.46 29.26 17.48
C ALA A 42 -3.69 29.38 16.16
N SER A 43 -3.04 28.30 15.72
CA SER A 43 -2.35 28.22 14.44
C SER A 43 -2.22 26.75 14.00
N PRO A 44 -1.84 26.47 12.73
CA PRO A 44 -1.57 25.11 12.26
C PRO A 44 -0.62 24.31 13.16
N ALA A 45 0.36 24.96 13.79
CA ALA A 45 1.32 24.31 14.68
C ALA A 45 0.72 23.77 15.99
N HIS A 46 -0.48 24.22 16.38
CA HIS A 46 -1.16 23.79 17.59
C HIS A 46 -2.14 22.63 17.36
N TRP A 47 -2.38 22.25 16.10
CA TRP A 47 -3.17 21.07 15.78
C TRP A 47 -2.41 19.81 16.13
N LYS A 48 -3.16 18.76 16.48
CA LYS A 48 -2.63 17.43 16.75
C LYS A 48 -3.39 16.39 15.95
N ALA A 49 -2.69 15.37 15.45
CA ALA A 49 -3.34 14.18 14.95
C ALA A 49 -4.05 13.47 16.12
N ALA A 50 -5.23 12.91 15.87
CA ALA A 50 -6.02 12.28 16.92
C ALA A 50 -6.81 11.09 16.39
N SER A 51 -6.93 10.08 17.25
CA SER A 51 -7.94 9.03 17.13
C SER A 51 -9.17 9.44 17.92
N ILE A 52 -10.31 9.44 17.24
CA ILE A 52 -11.57 9.93 17.74
C ILE A 52 -12.46 8.76 18.10
N HIS A 53 -12.78 8.65 19.39
CA HIS A 53 -13.74 7.68 19.87
C HIS A 53 -15.15 8.18 19.59
N THR A 54 -15.99 7.34 18.98
CA THR A 54 -17.34 7.71 18.57
C THR A 54 -18.39 7.46 19.63
N TYR A 55 -18.08 6.65 20.64
CA TYR A 55 -19.00 6.29 21.73
C TYR A 55 -20.31 5.65 21.21
N ASP A 56 -20.24 4.94 20.08
CA ASP A 56 -21.41 4.40 19.36
C ASP A 56 -22.47 5.48 18.99
N ASP A 57 -22.06 6.75 18.95
CA ASP A 57 -22.89 7.89 18.54
C ASP A 57 -22.50 8.33 17.11
N HIS A 58 -23.39 8.01 16.16
CA HIS A 58 -23.25 8.37 14.74
C HIS A 58 -22.95 9.86 14.49
N ARG A 59 -23.43 10.76 15.35
CA ARG A 59 -23.18 12.21 15.21
C ARG A 59 -21.75 12.56 15.56
N MET A 60 -21.14 11.85 16.51
CA MET A 60 -19.72 12.02 16.84
C MET A 60 -18.88 11.63 15.63
N ALA A 61 -19.14 10.46 15.03
CA ALA A 61 -18.44 10.00 13.83
C ALA A 61 -18.54 11.01 12.67
N MET A 62 -19.76 11.41 12.31
CA MET A 62 -19.98 12.34 11.19
C MET A 62 -19.36 13.72 11.46
N CYS A 63 -19.55 14.27 12.65
CA CYS A 63 -19.03 15.60 13.00
C CYS A 63 -17.49 15.63 13.00
N PHE A 64 -16.85 14.64 13.61
CA PHE A 64 -15.38 14.60 13.66
C PHE A 64 -14.72 14.16 12.37
N ALA A 65 -15.43 13.47 11.46
CA ALA A 65 -14.92 13.22 10.11
C ALA A 65 -14.57 14.54 9.38
N LEU A 66 -15.31 15.63 9.65
CA LEU A 66 -15.02 16.95 9.10
C LEU A 66 -13.74 17.58 9.69
N ALA A 67 -13.25 17.10 10.84
CA ALA A 67 -11.98 17.57 11.41
C ALA A 67 -10.76 17.15 10.55
N ALA A 68 -10.92 16.20 9.62
CA ALA A 68 -9.90 15.84 8.65
C ALA A 68 -9.50 17.02 7.72
N PHE A 69 -10.37 18.04 7.59
CA PHE A 69 -10.08 19.28 6.82
C PHE A 69 -9.35 20.35 7.63
N ASN A 70 -8.71 19.99 8.74
CA ASN A 70 -8.00 20.94 9.59
C ASN A 70 -6.89 21.70 8.85
N ALA A 71 -6.61 22.92 9.30
CA ALA A 71 -5.66 23.83 8.67
C ALA A 71 -4.20 23.33 8.66
N ALA A 72 -3.86 22.36 9.52
CA ALA A 72 -2.54 21.75 9.56
C ALA A 72 -2.41 20.56 8.59
N GLY A 73 -3.52 20.06 8.05
CA GLY A 73 -3.55 18.87 7.23
C GLY A 73 -3.12 17.60 7.96
N LEU A 74 -3.24 17.58 9.29
CA LEU A 74 -2.93 16.43 10.13
C LEU A 74 -4.05 15.38 10.01
N PRO A 75 -3.71 14.08 10.04
CA PRO A 75 -4.71 13.04 9.88
C PRO A 75 -5.58 12.90 11.13
N VAL A 76 -6.82 12.49 10.91
CA VAL A 76 -7.82 12.17 11.95
C VAL A 76 -8.29 10.74 11.72
N ARG A 77 -8.26 9.91 12.75
CA ARG A 77 -8.79 8.55 12.72
C ARG A 77 -10.15 8.55 13.40
N ILE A 78 -11.18 8.04 12.73
CA ILE A 78 -12.49 7.82 13.33
C ILE A 78 -12.56 6.35 13.74
N GLU A 79 -12.76 6.08 15.03
CA GLU A 79 -12.96 4.73 15.55
C GLU A 79 -14.42 4.32 15.36
N ASP A 80 -14.67 3.04 15.05
CA ASP A 80 -16.01 2.53 14.75
C ASP A 80 -16.83 3.45 13.81
N PRO A 81 -16.33 3.72 12.58
CA PRO A 81 -17.03 4.58 11.64
C PRO A 81 -18.39 4.00 11.21
N GLN A 82 -18.63 2.70 11.40
CA GLN A 82 -19.86 2.02 10.99
C GLN A 82 -21.08 2.44 11.81
N CYS A 83 -20.90 3.05 12.99
CA CYS A 83 -22.00 3.55 13.81
C CYS A 83 -22.89 4.57 13.04
N VAL A 84 -22.37 5.23 12.00
CA VAL A 84 -23.13 6.13 11.11
C VAL A 84 -24.32 5.46 10.43
N ALA A 85 -24.31 4.14 10.27
CA ALA A 85 -25.38 3.38 9.65
C ALA A 85 -26.74 3.49 10.34
N LYS A 86 -26.77 3.96 11.60
CA LYS A 86 -28.02 4.30 12.30
C LYS A 86 -28.82 5.38 11.59
N THR A 87 -28.16 6.30 10.89
CA THR A 87 -28.83 7.45 10.24
C THR A 87 -28.42 7.70 8.81
N PHE A 88 -27.18 7.37 8.44
CA PHE A 88 -26.64 7.57 7.11
C PHE A 88 -25.60 6.47 6.80
N PRO A 89 -26.05 5.28 6.35
CA PRO A 89 -25.19 4.13 6.05
C PRO A 89 -24.00 4.43 5.16
N ASP A 90 -24.20 5.19 4.09
CA ASP A 90 -23.16 5.47 3.09
C ASP A 90 -22.44 6.82 3.32
N TYR A 91 -22.38 7.28 4.58
CA TYR A 91 -21.83 8.60 4.89
C TYR A 91 -20.37 8.77 4.45
N PHE A 92 -19.51 7.78 4.72
CA PHE A 92 -18.09 7.88 4.39
C PHE A 92 -17.84 7.72 2.90
N GLU A 93 -18.63 6.88 2.22
CA GLU A 93 -18.65 6.74 0.76
C GLU A 93 -19.05 8.07 0.10
N ALA A 94 -20.10 8.72 0.60
CA ALA A 94 -20.52 10.04 0.14
C ALA A 94 -19.42 11.09 0.41
N LEU A 95 -18.82 11.10 1.60
CA LEU A 95 -17.72 12.00 1.94
C LEU A 95 -16.52 11.80 1.00
N PHE A 96 -16.12 10.56 0.73
CA PHE A 96 -15.00 10.24 -0.17
C PHE A 96 -15.33 10.45 -1.65
N SER A 97 -16.60 10.51 -2.03
CA SER A 97 -17.00 10.90 -3.39
C SER A 97 -16.83 12.40 -3.66
N LEU A 98 -16.83 13.22 -2.61
CA LEU A 98 -16.71 14.69 -2.69
C LEU A 98 -15.31 15.19 -2.31
N ALA A 99 -14.66 14.50 -1.37
CA ALA A 99 -13.36 14.87 -0.83
C ALA A 99 -12.23 14.21 -1.63
N HIS A 100 -11.14 14.96 -1.83
CA HIS A 100 -9.95 14.47 -2.52
C HIS A 100 -8.78 14.46 -1.56
N ALA A 101 -8.09 13.32 -1.44
CA ALA A 101 -6.81 13.25 -0.77
C ALA A 101 -5.71 13.78 -1.69
N PHE A 102 -4.75 14.51 -1.13
CA PHE A 102 -3.50 14.79 -1.84
C PHE A 102 -2.78 13.46 -2.08
N PRO A 103 -2.47 13.05 -3.33
CA PRO A 103 -1.88 11.75 -3.60
C PRO A 103 -0.61 11.47 -2.79
N ALA A 104 0.24 12.49 -2.61
CA ALA A 104 1.46 12.43 -1.80
C ALA A 104 1.22 12.18 -0.29
N ARG A 105 -0.02 12.26 0.20
CA ARG A 105 -0.39 11.94 1.59
C ARG A 105 -1.08 10.59 1.75
N ILE A 106 -1.42 9.93 0.65
CA ILE A 106 -1.95 8.57 0.70
C ILE A 106 -0.80 7.64 1.12
N PRO A 107 -0.95 6.85 2.19
CA PRO A 107 0.15 6.04 2.71
C PRO A 107 0.53 4.93 1.73
N VAL A 108 1.84 4.72 1.59
CA VAL A 108 2.42 3.63 0.80
C VAL A 108 3.34 2.80 1.71
N ILE A 109 3.19 1.48 1.65
CA ILE A 109 4.11 0.52 2.25
C ILE A 109 4.85 -0.17 1.11
N CYS A 110 6.16 0.04 1.02
CA CYS A 110 6.99 -0.60 0.01
C CYS A 110 7.55 -1.93 0.54
N VAL A 111 7.45 -2.99 -0.24
CA VAL A 111 8.02 -4.31 0.04
C VAL A 111 8.96 -4.66 -1.11
N ASP A 112 10.24 -4.36 -0.94
CA ASP A 112 11.30 -4.66 -1.91
C ASP A 112 12.10 -5.91 -1.53
N GLY A 113 12.82 -6.49 -2.48
CA GLY A 113 13.71 -7.61 -2.21
C GLY A 113 13.88 -8.61 -3.37
N PRO A 114 14.75 -9.61 -3.22
CA PRO A 114 15.13 -10.53 -4.29
C PRO A 114 13.98 -11.43 -4.76
N THR A 115 14.19 -12.11 -5.90
CA THR A 115 13.21 -13.11 -6.36
C THR A 115 13.06 -14.22 -5.32
N ALA A 116 11.84 -14.74 -5.19
CA ALA A 116 11.48 -15.83 -4.29
C ALA A 116 11.68 -15.57 -2.78
N SER A 117 11.85 -14.32 -2.33
CA SER A 117 11.86 -13.99 -0.89
C SER A 117 10.47 -13.99 -0.22
N GLY A 118 9.39 -14.12 -0.99
CA GLY A 118 8.02 -14.16 -0.46
C GLY A 118 7.28 -12.82 -0.43
N LYS A 119 7.81 -11.79 -1.12
CA LYS A 119 7.24 -10.42 -1.16
C LYS A 119 5.78 -10.40 -1.57
N GLY A 120 5.43 -11.02 -2.71
CA GLY A 120 4.06 -11.00 -3.19
C GLY A 120 3.08 -11.59 -2.18
N THR A 121 3.46 -12.67 -1.49
CA THR A 121 2.65 -13.26 -0.43
C THR A 121 2.49 -12.31 0.76
N LEU A 122 3.59 -11.72 1.24
CA LEU A 122 3.57 -10.76 2.35
C LEU A 122 2.76 -9.50 1.99
N ALA A 123 3.01 -8.92 0.83
CA ALA A 123 2.41 -7.67 0.37
C ALA A 123 0.91 -7.83 0.10
N ALA A 124 0.47 -8.94 -0.52
CA ALA A 124 -0.94 -9.23 -0.71
C ALA A 124 -1.66 -9.44 0.63
N ALA A 125 -1.05 -10.17 1.58
CA ALA A 125 -1.62 -10.38 2.90
C ALA A 125 -1.71 -9.06 3.71
N LEU A 126 -0.68 -8.21 3.64
CA LEU A 126 -0.69 -6.87 4.25
C LEU A 126 -1.79 -5.99 3.65
N ALA A 127 -1.89 -5.95 2.32
CA ALA A 127 -2.92 -5.17 1.63
C ALA A 127 -4.32 -5.61 2.07
N GLN A 128 -4.57 -6.92 2.13
CA GLN A 128 -5.84 -7.47 2.59
C GLN A 128 -6.13 -7.10 4.05
N ARG A 129 -5.16 -7.24 4.95
CA ARG A 129 -5.33 -6.94 6.39
C ARG A 129 -5.60 -5.45 6.65
N LEU A 130 -5.01 -4.57 5.84
CA LEU A 130 -5.16 -3.12 5.97
C LEU A 130 -6.33 -2.56 5.14
N GLY A 131 -6.94 -3.37 4.26
CA GLY A 131 -7.88 -2.87 3.24
C GLY A 131 -7.22 -1.95 2.21
N TYR A 132 -5.89 -2.02 2.07
CA TYR A 132 -5.12 -1.21 1.13
C TYR A 132 -5.18 -1.79 -0.28
N ARG A 133 -4.92 -0.94 -1.26
CA ARG A 133 -4.65 -1.37 -2.64
C ARG A 133 -3.35 -2.18 -2.67
N TYR A 134 -3.24 -3.07 -3.64
CA TYR A 134 -2.04 -3.87 -3.88
C TYR A 134 -1.48 -3.58 -5.27
N LEU A 135 -0.17 -3.35 -5.35
CA LEU A 135 0.58 -3.23 -6.60
C LEU A 135 1.66 -4.31 -6.66
N ASP A 136 1.54 -5.23 -7.63
CA ASP A 136 2.63 -6.11 -8.06
C ASP A 136 3.32 -5.48 -9.27
N SER A 137 4.41 -4.76 -9.03
CA SER A 137 5.18 -4.15 -10.13
C SER A 137 5.78 -5.20 -11.07
N GLY A 138 6.13 -6.37 -10.54
CA GLY A 138 6.66 -7.49 -11.33
C GLY A 138 5.62 -8.01 -12.34
N ALA A 139 4.35 -8.07 -11.96
CA ALA A 139 3.27 -8.41 -12.87
C ALA A 139 3.14 -7.39 -14.01
N LEU A 140 3.27 -6.08 -13.74
CA LEU A 140 3.20 -5.05 -14.79
C LEU A 140 4.27 -5.25 -15.88
N TYR A 141 5.52 -5.52 -15.48
CA TYR A 141 6.58 -5.80 -16.45
C TYR A 141 6.30 -7.09 -17.25
N ARG A 142 5.73 -8.13 -16.62
CA ARG A 142 5.38 -9.38 -17.32
C ARG A 142 4.22 -9.20 -18.29
N VAL A 143 3.18 -8.46 -17.91
CA VAL A 143 2.05 -8.14 -18.79
C VAL A 143 2.53 -7.29 -19.97
N THR A 144 3.39 -6.30 -19.73
CA THR A 144 4.00 -5.48 -20.80
C THR A 144 4.80 -6.35 -21.77
N ALA A 145 5.62 -7.27 -21.26
CA ALA A 145 6.40 -8.17 -22.08
C ALA A 145 5.53 -9.16 -22.86
N LEU A 146 4.46 -9.69 -22.24
CA LEU A 146 3.48 -10.54 -22.92
C LEU A 146 2.79 -9.79 -24.06
N ALA A 147 2.37 -8.54 -23.83
CA ALA A 147 1.75 -7.71 -24.85
C ALA A 147 2.70 -7.45 -26.02
N ALA A 148 3.97 -7.10 -25.73
CA ALA A 148 4.99 -6.86 -26.76
C ALA A 148 5.21 -8.10 -27.64
N VAL A 149 5.36 -9.28 -27.03
CA VAL A 149 5.52 -10.56 -27.76
C VAL A 149 4.29 -10.87 -28.61
N ARG A 150 3.07 -10.65 -28.10
CA ARG A 150 1.83 -10.86 -28.88
C ARG A 150 1.74 -9.96 -30.10
N THR A 151 2.34 -8.76 -30.04
CA THR A 151 2.43 -7.82 -31.17
C THR A 151 3.63 -8.07 -32.09
N GLY A 152 4.42 -9.12 -31.86
CA GLY A 152 5.59 -9.46 -32.68
C GLY A 152 6.83 -8.60 -32.41
N LEU A 153 6.86 -7.84 -31.32
CA LEU A 153 8.03 -7.03 -30.94
C LEU A 153 9.08 -7.90 -30.26
N ALA A 154 10.34 -7.76 -30.67
CA ALA A 154 11.46 -8.33 -29.92
C ALA A 154 11.70 -7.51 -28.64
N LEU A 155 12.14 -8.18 -27.56
CA LEU A 155 12.34 -7.55 -26.25
C LEU A 155 13.78 -7.01 -26.12
N ASP A 156 14.14 -6.09 -27.00
CA ASP A 156 15.48 -5.53 -27.12
C ASP A 156 15.47 -3.99 -27.23
N ALA A 157 16.65 -3.39 -27.29
CA ALA A 157 16.82 -1.94 -27.40
C ALA A 157 16.30 -1.38 -28.74
N ALA A 158 16.27 -2.18 -29.81
CA ALA A 158 15.80 -1.71 -31.11
C ALA A 158 14.28 -1.44 -31.11
N HIS A 159 13.52 -2.16 -30.27
CA HIS A 159 12.08 -2.01 -30.14
C HIS A 159 11.65 -1.23 -28.88
N GLU A 160 12.60 -0.70 -28.10
CA GLU A 160 12.35 -0.04 -26.81
C GLU A 160 11.25 1.03 -26.89
N THR A 161 11.31 1.92 -27.87
CA THR A 161 10.33 3.01 -28.05
C THR A 161 8.92 2.47 -28.34
N ALA A 162 8.82 1.40 -29.14
CA ALA A 162 7.54 0.76 -29.46
C ALA A 162 6.95 0.07 -28.22
N ILE A 163 7.78 -0.62 -27.43
CA ILE A 163 7.36 -1.26 -26.18
C ILE A 163 6.91 -0.20 -25.16
N ALA A 164 7.62 0.93 -25.06
CA ALA A 164 7.24 2.02 -24.16
C ALA A 164 5.87 2.63 -24.56
N ALA A 165 5.64 2.85 -25.85
CA ALA A 165 4.36 3.35 -26.36
C ALA A 165 3.20 2.35 -26.17
N LEU A 166 3.49 1.04 -26.15
CA LEU A 166 2.55 -0.01 -25.79
C LEU A 166 2.23 0.03 -24.29
N ALA A 167 3.25 0.15 -23.44
CA ALA A 167 3.12 0.18 -21.99
C ALA A 167 2.24 1.36 -21.49
N GLN A 168 2.33 2.53 -22.12
CA GLN A 168 1.52 3.70 -21.78
C GLN A 168 0.01 3.51 -22.02
N ARG A 169 -0.35 2.61 -22.95
CA ARG A 169 -1.74 2.35 -23.35
C ARG A 169 -2.17 0.93 -23.00
N LEU A 170 -1.43 0.29 -22.09
CA LEU A 170 -1.63 -1.11 -21.76
C LEU A 170 -3.03 -1.29 -21.16
N PRO A 171 -3.95 -2.04 -21.81
CA PRO A 171 -5.30 -2.26 -21.31
C PRO A 171 -5.29 -3.33 -20.22
N VAL A 172 -4.56 -3.04 -19.13
CA VAL A 172 -4.39 -3.92 -17.98
C VAL A 172 -5.34 -3.52 -16.86
N HIS A 173 -6.00 -4.51 -16.26
CA HIS A 173 -6.75 -4.31 -15.04
C HIS A 173 -6.52 -5.47 -14.06
N PHE A 174 -6.45 -5.13 -12.78
CA PHE A 174 -6.24 -6.06 -11.68
C PHE A 174 -7.54 -6.11 -10.88
N ALA A 175 -8.17 -7.28 -10.82
CA ALA A 175 -9.45 -7.47 -10.14
C ALA A 175 -9.53 -8.90 -9.58
N ASP A 176 -10.01 -9.04 -8.34
CA ASP A 176 -10.27 -10.33 -7.68
C ASP A 176 -9.08 -11.31 -7.72
N GLY A 177 -7.86 -10.78 -7.55
CA GLY A 177 -6.62 -11.57 -7.59
C GLY A 177 -6.22 -12.06 -9.01
N LYS A 178 -6.95 -11.63 -10.04
CA LYS A 178 -6.68 -11.90 -11.44
C LYS A 178 -6.11 -10.69 -12.16
N ILE A 179 -5.40 -10.98 -13.24
CA ILE A 179 -4.72 -10.00 -14.07
C ILE A 179 -5.24 -10.18 -15.48
N TRP A 180 -5.83 -9.11 -16.00
CA TRP A 180 -6.48 -9.13 -17.29
C TRP A 180 -5.72 -8.21 -18.25
N LEU A 181 -5.56 -8.66 -19.48
CA LEU A 181 -4.97 -7.91 -20.57
C LEU A 181 -5.89 -8.00 -21.78
N ASP A 182 -6.41 -6.86 -22.22
CA ASP A 182 -7.32 -6.78 -23.37
C ASP A 182 -8.55 -7.70 -23.21
N GLY A 183 -9.14 -7.69 -22.00
CA GLY A 183 -10.30 -8.51 -21.65
C GLY A 183 -10.03 -10.00 -21.41
N ALA A 184 -8.79 -10.48 -21.59
CA ALA A 184 -8.42 -11.87 -21.34
C ALA A 184 -7.68 -12.04 -20.00
N ASP A 185 -8.04 -13.07 -19.23
CA ASP A 185 -7.31 -13.47 -18.02
C ASP A 185 -5.93 -14.02 -18.41
N VAL A 186 -4.87 -13.31 -18.00
CA VAL A 186 -3.47 -13.65 -18.26
C VAL A 186 -2.72 -14.06 -17.00
N THR A 187 -3.44 -14.29 -15.89
CA THR A 187 -2.87 -14.53 -14.56
C THR A 187 -1.82 -15.66 -14.58
N ASP A 188 -2.13 -16.79 -15.19
CA ASP A 188 -1.20 -17.92 -15.27
C ASP A 188 -0.15 -17.75 -16.37
N ALA A 189 -0.53 -17.14 -17.49
CA ALA A 189 0.38 -16.89 -18.61
C ALA A 189 1.59 -16.05 -18.19
N ILE A 190 1.37 -15.05 -17.32
CA ILE A 190 2.44 -14.20 -16.82
C ILE A 190 3.24 -14.84 -15.67
N ARG A 191 2.84 -15.99 -15.12
CA ARG A 191 3.54 -16.65 -14.00
C ARG A 191 4.54 -17.71 -14.44
N THR A 192 4.74 -17.89 -15.74
CA THR A 192 5.72 -18.82 -16.33
C THR A 192 7.17 -18.34 -16.15
N GLU A 193 8.13 -19.26 -16.25
CA GLU A 193 9.57 -18.90 -16.27
C GLU A 193 9.89 -17.98 -17.45
N GLN A 194 9.36 -18.29 -18.64
CA GLN A 194 9.54 -17.47 -19.83
C GLN A 194 9.02 -16.04 -19.63
N ALA A 195 7.85 -15.88 -19.00
CA ALA A 195 7.34 -14.55 -18.65
C ALA A 195 8.26 -13.81 -17.69
N GLY A 196 8.90 -14.50 -16.74
CA GLY A 196 9.92 -13.92 -15.86
C GLY A 196 11.17 -13.45 -16.60
N MET A 197 11.66 -14.24 -17.56
CA MET A 197 12.79 -13.86 -18.41
C MET A 197 12.43 -12.64 -19.28
N ASN A 198 11.26 -12.66 -19.91
CA ASN A 198 10.75 -11.59 -20.76
C ASN A 198 10.58 -10.28 -19.96
N ALA A 199 10.04 -10.35 -18.74
CA ALA A 199 9.95 -9.19 -17.86
C ALA A 199 11.32 -8.63 -17.47
N SER A 200 12.31 -9.49 -17.23
CA SER A 200 13.67 -9.03 -16.96
C SER A 200 14.25 -8.25 -18.14
N ALA A 201 14.04 -8.72 -19.37
CA ALA A 201 14.49 -8.02 -20.58
C ALA A 201 13.81 -6.64 -20.70
N VAL A 202 12.48 -6.59 -20.56
CA VAL A 202 11.72 -5.34 -20.64
C VAL A 202 12.08 -4.36 -19.51
N SER A 203 12.29 -4.86 -18.29
CA SER A 203 12.65 -4.03 -17.13
C SER A 203 14.02 -3.36 -17.24
N ALA A 204 14.86 -3.82 -18.17
CA ALA A 204 16.17 -3.24 -18.44
C ALA A 204 16.10 -2.05 -19.42
N LEU A 205 14.97 -1.87 -20.12
CA LEU A 205 14.78 -0.81 -21.11
C LEU A 205 14.32 0.50 -20.44
N PRO A 206 15.13 1.57 -20.43
CA PRO A 206 14.83 2.81 -19.71
C PRO A 206 13.49 3.45 -20.07
N SER A 207 13.16 3.55 -21.36
CA SER A 207 11.93 4.19 -21.82
C SER A 207 10.69 3.43 -21.37
N VAL A 208 10.78 2.11 -21.26
CA VAL A 208 9.68 1.28 -20.74
C VAL A 208 9.48 1.53 -19.24
N ARG A 209 10.57 1.66 -18.47
CA ARG A 209 10.48 2.01 -17.05
C ARG A 209 9.82 3.37 -16.84
N VAL A 210 10.18 4.37 -17.65
CA VAL A 210 9.56 5.70 -17.62
C VAL A 210 8.06 5.60 -17.96
N ALA A 211 7.68 4.83 -18.98
CA ALA A 211 6.29 4.62 -19.34
C ALA A 211 5.48 3.97 -18.21
N LEU A 212 6.05 2.98 -17.51
CA LEU A 212 5.38 2.28 -16.41
C LEU A 212 5.38 3.08 -15.10
N LEU A 213 6.19 4.13 -14.97
CA LEU A 213 6.25 4.95 -13.74
C LEU A 213 4.91 5.62 -13.44
N ALA A 214 4.30 6.27 -14.44
CA ALA A 214 3.00 6.92 -14.30
C ALA A 214 1.90 5.92 -13.92
N LEU A 215 1.91 4.74 -14.55
CA LEU A 215 0.96 3.68 -14.24
C LEU A 215 1.09 3.22 -12.78
N GLN A 216 2.32 2.98 -12.30
CA GLN A 216 2.59 2.57 -10.92
C GLN A 216 2.14 3.63 -9.90
N HIS A 217 2.41 4.91 -10.15
CA HIS A 217 1.89 5.99 -9.30
C HIS A 217 0.37 6.04 -9.26
N GLY A 218 -0.31 5.68 -10.34
CA GLY A 218 -1.78 5.59 -10.40
C GLY A 218 -2.40 4.60 -9.43
N PHE A 219 -1.64 3.62 -8.91
CA PHE A 219 -2.10 2.69 -7.88
C PHE A 219 -2.13 3.31 -6.47
N ARG A 220 -1.50 4.47 -6.27
CA ARG A 220 -1.51 5.19 -4.98
C ARG A 220 -2.87 5.87 -4.79
N GLN A 221 -3.80 5.11 -4.23
CA GLN A 221 -5.19 5.51 -4.00
C GLN A 221 -5.61 5.21 -2.56
N LEU A 222 -6.67 5.87 -2.10
CA LEU A 222 -7.26 5.56 -0.79
C LEU A 222 -7.73 4.09 -0.72
N PRO A 223 -7.70 3.48 0.48
CA PRO A 223 -7.21 4.05 1.75
C PRO A 223 -5.67 4.04 1.89
N GLY A 224 -4.96 3.37 0.99
CA GLY A 224 -3.51 3.26 0.98
C GLY A 224 -3.04 2.24 -0.06
N LEU A 225 -1.72 2.08 -0.19
CA LEU A 225 -1.11 1.14 -1.13
C LEU A 225 -0.05 0.29 -0.45
N VAL A 226 -0.04 -1.02 -0.72
CA VAL A 226 1.12 -1.88 -0.51
C VAL A 226 1.74 -2.19 -1.88
N ALA A 227 2.98 -1.77 -2.10
CA ALA A 227 3.69 -1.90 -3.36
C ALA A 227 4.82 -2.93 -3.26
N ASP A 228 4.73 -4.01 -4.03
CA ASP A 228 5.73 -5.07 -4.13
C ASP A 228 6.62 -4.84 -5.37
N GLY A 229 7.93 -4.87 -5.16
CA GLY A 229 8.90 -4.75 -6.24
C GLY A 229 10.35 -4.93 -5.82
N ARG A 230 11.23 -4.16 -6.48
CA ARG A 230 12.68 -4.20 -6.28
C ARG A 230 13.27 -2.84 -5.93
N ASP A 231 12.55 -1.79 -6.31
CA ASP A 231 12.93 -0.38 -6.21
C ASP A 231 11.72 0.50 -5.86
N MET A 232 10.71 -0.08 -5.21
CA MET A 232 9.52 0.65 -4.76
C MET A 232 9.89 1.72 -3.75
N GLY A 233 10.73 1.43 -2.78
CA GLY A 233 11.15 2.37 -1.74
C GLY A 233 12.29 3.30 -2.13
N THR A 234 13.01 3.01 -3.23
CA THR A 234 14.16 3.81 -3.68
C THR A 234 13.84 4.72 -4.85
N VAL A 235 13.02 4.27 -5.80
CA VAL A 235 12.75 4.98 -7.06
C VAL A 235 11.29 5.35 -7.21
N ILE A 236 10.35 4.41 -6.99
CA ILE A 236 8.94 4.62 -7.32
C ILE A 236 8.22 5.44 -6.24
N PHE A 237 8.40 5.10 -4.98
CA PHE A 237 7.81 5.78 -3.81
C PHE A 237 8.91 6.08 -2.77
N PRO A 238 9.87 6.96 -3.09
CA PRO A 238 10.92 7.33 -2.15
C PRO A 238 10.38 8.05 -0.90
N ASP A 239 9.16 8.60 -0.97
CA ASP A 239 8.44 9.23 0.13
C ASP A 239 7.60 8.24 0.96
N ALA A 240 7.64 6.94 0.66
CA ALA A 240 6.87 5.94 1.37
C ALA A 240 7.20 5.95 2.88
N PRO A 241 6.20 6.12 3.77
CA PRO A 241 6.43 6.20 5.21
C PRO A 241 6.97 4.90 5.81
N LEU A 242 6.77 3.75 5.16
CA LEU A 242 7.36 2.47 5.56
C LEU A 242 7.91 1.74 4.35
N LYS A 243 9.19 1.39 4.41
CA LYS A 243 9.90 0.62 3.40
C LYS A 243 10.46 -0.62 4.05
N ILE A 244 10.18 -1.78 3.48
CA ILE A 244 10.67 -3.08 3.92
C ILE A 244 11.56 -3.62 2.82
N TYR A 245 12.73 -4.11 3.20
CA TYR A 245 13.54 -4.95 2.34
C TYR A 245 13.44 -6.39 2.85
N LEU A 246 12.65 -7.21 2.17
CA LEU A 246 12.37 -8.59 2.53
C LEU A 246 13.40 -9.52 1.90
N THR A 247 14.17 -10.20 2.75
CA THR A 247 15.18 -11.18 2.37
C THR A 247 14.88 -12.57 2.93
N ALA A 248 15.58 -13.56 2.38
CA ALA A 248 15.69 -14.91 2.91
C ALA A 248 16.96 -15.54 2.34
N SER A 249 17.52 -16.52 3.05
CA SER A 249 18.70 -17.25 2.57
C SER A 249 18.43 -17.87 1.18
N ALA A 250 19.47 -17.94 0.33
CA ALA A 250 19.34 -18.51 -1.01
C ALA A 250 18.80 -19.95 -0.97
N GLY A 251 19.19 -20.74 0.04
CA GLY A 251 18.66 -22.08 0.30
C GLY A 251 17.15 -22.09 0.54
N HIS A 252 16.66 -21.28 1.49
CA HIS A 252 15.22 -21.19 1.77
C HIS A 252 14.41 -20.72 0.56
N ARG A 253 14.94 -19.77 -0.21
CA ARG A 253 14.29 -19.29 -1.44
C ARG A 253 14.23 -20.37 -2.51
N ALA A 254 15.32 -21.13 -2.69
CA ALA A 254 15.37 -22.26 -3.62
C ALA A 254 14.37 -23.35 -3.23
N GLU A 255 14.28 -23.69 -1.94
CA GLU A 255 13.32 -24.68 -1.43
C GLU A 255 11.87 -24.24 -1.64
N ARG A 256 11.53 -22.98 -1.36
CA ARG A 256 10.19 -22.42 -1.61
C ARG A 256 9.84 -22.50 -3.09
N ARG A 257 10.78 -22.11 -3.97
CA ARG A 257 10.58 -22.18 -5.41
C ARG A 257 10.43 -23.63 -5.90
N TYR A 258 11.23 -24.54 -5.38
CA TYR A 258 11.16 -25.96 -5.65
C TYR A 258 9.78 -26.52 -5.29
N LYS A 259 9.29 -26.28 -4.06
CA LYS A 259 7.95 -26.70 -3.61
C LYS A 259 6.85 -26.14 -4.50
N GLN A 260 6.97 -24.88 -4.95
CA GLN A 260 6.01 -24.24 -5.86
C GLN A 260 5.98 -24.86 -7.26
N LEU A 261 7.12 -25.32 -7.79
CA LEU A 261 7.19 -25.96 -9.10
C LEU A 261 6.67 -27.39 -9.04
N ILE A 262 7.07 -28.15 -8.02
CA ILE A 262 6.61 -29.53 -7.81
C ILE A 262 5.10 -29.58 -7.58
N SER A 263 4.52 -28.67 -6.80
CA SER A 263 3.07 -28.63 -6.58
C SER A 263 2.26 -28.33 -7.85
N LYS A 264 2.90 -27.74 -8.86
CA LYS A 264 2.33 -27.48 -10.19
C LYS A 264 2.66 -28.56 -11.22
N GLY A 265 3.32 -29.65 -10.80
CA GLY A 265 3.69 -30.75 -11.68
C GLY A 265 4.91 -30.49 -12.58
N PHE A 266 5.69 -29.44 -12.30
CA PHE A 266 6.91 -29.16 -13.06
C PHE A 266 8.13 -29.83 -12.41
N PRO A 267 8.95 -30.57 -13.17
CA PRO A 267 10.21 -31.10 -12.65
C PRO A 267 11.17 -29.95 -12.32
N ALA A 268 11.86 -30.06 -11.20
CA ALA A 268 12.84 -29.07 -10.76
C ALA A 268 14.00 -29.75 -10.02
N ILE A 269 15.18 -29.13 -10.05
CA ILE A 269 16.36 -29.58 -9.31
C ILE A 269 16.75 -28.45 -8.35
N LEU A 270 16.79 -28.75 -7.05
CA LEU A 270 17.00 -27.74 -6.00
C LEU A 270 18.31 -26.97 -6.18
N ASP A 271 19.41 -27.68 -6.46
CA ASP A 271 20.73 -27.05 -6.65
C ASP A 271 20.78 -26.13 -7.88
N SER A 272 20.11 -26.53 -8.97
CA SER A 272 19.97 -25.68 -10.16
C SER A 272 19.20 -24.40 -9.83
N LEU A 273 18.07 -24.52 -9.13
CA LEU A 273 17.26 -23.38 -8.72
C LEU A 273 18.03 -22.42 -7.81
N ARG A 274 18.85 -22.96 -6.90
CA ARG A 274 19.70 -22.16 -6.03
C ARG A 274 20.71 -21.37 -6.84
N SER A 275 21.45 -22.03 -7.73
CA SER A 275 22.44 -21.38 -8.61
C SER A 275 21.79 -20.31 -9.49
N ASP A 276 20.62 -20.60 -10.05
CA ASP A 276 19.86 -19.64 -10.87
C ASP A 276 19.41 -18.41 -10.08
N LEU A 277 18.97 -18.59 -8.83
CA LEU A 277 18.59 -17.50 -7.94
C LEU A 277 19.80 -16.65 -7.56
N GLU A 278 20.92 -17.27 -7.20
CA GLU A 278 22.17 -16.57 -6.86
C GLU A 278 22.70 -15.77 -8.06
N ALA A 279 22.70 -16.36 -9.26
CA ALA A 279 23.10 -15.68 -10.49
C ALA A 279 22.15 -14.53 -10.87
N ARG A 280 20.84 -14.67 -10.62
CA ARG A 280 19.86 -13.59 -10.81
C ARG A 280 20.10 -12.45 -9.82
N ASP A 281 20.31 -12.74 -8.55
CA ASP A 281 20.55 -11.73 -7.53
C ASP A 281 21.85 -10.96 -7.79
N ALA A 282 22.91 -11.64 -8.22
CA ALA A 282 24.16 -11.00 -8.61
C ALA A 282 23.96 -10.04 -9.79
N ARG A 283 23.20 -10.45 -10.81
CA ARG A 283 22.85 -9.57 -11.94
C ARG A 283 22.00 -8.39 -11.51
N ASP A 284 20.96 -8.61 -10.71
CA ASP A 284 20.05 -7.54 -10.29
C ASP A 284 20.73 -6.51 -9.37
N SER A 285 21.68 -6.96 -8.54
CA SER A 285 22.43 -6.08 -7.62
C SER A 285 23.50 -5.24 -8.35
N SER A 286 23.98 -5.70 -9.52
CA SER A 286 25.03 -5.05 -10.31
C SER A 286 24.51 -4.14 -11.44
N ARG A 287 23.19 -4.04 -11.62
CA ARG A 287 22.60 -3.15 -12.64
C ARG A 287 22.88 -1.68 -12.33
N THR A 288 23.19 -0.91 -13.36
CA THR A 288 23.39 0.55 -13.26
C THR A 288 22.08 1.29 -13.00
N ALA A 289 20.96 0.82 -13.57
CA ALA A 289 19.63 1.39 -13.37
C ALA A 289 18.83 0.57 -12.35
N ALA A 290 18.36 1.22 -11.28
CA ALA A 290 17.55 0.63 -10.20
C ALA A 290 18.12 -0.71 -9.67
N PRO A 291 19.35 -0.72 -9.13
CA PRO A 291 19.95 -1.93 -8.57
C PRO A 291 19.09 -2.48 -7.43
N LEU A 292 19.08 -3.80 -7.26
CA LEU A 292 18.45 -4.46 -6.13
C LEU A 292 19.20 -4.10 -4.83
N LYS A 293 18.84 -2.96 -4.24
CA LYS A 293 19.41 -2.45 -3.00
C LYS A 293 18.30 -1.90 -2.10
N PRO A 294 18.36 -2.15 -0.79
CA PRO A 294 17.45 -1.52 0.15
C PRO A 294 17.58 0.01 0.06
N ALA A 295 16.47 0.72 0.28
CA ALA A 295 16.53 2.14 0.59
C ALA A 295 17.28 2.35 1.92
N GLU A 296 17.90 3.51 2.10
CA GLU A 296 18.69 3.82 3.31
C GLU A 296 17.84 3.72 4.60
N ASP A 297 16.56 4.06 4.51
CA ASP A 297 15.57 4.01 5.59
C ASP A 297 14.72 2.73 5.59
N ALA A 298 15.05 1.74 4.76
CA ALA A 298 14.33 0.47 4.71
C ALA A 298 14.61 -0.41 5.94
N LEU A 299 13.56 -1.00 6.49
CA LEU A 299 13.68 -2.02 7.53
C LEU A 299 13.98 -3.37 6.89
N LEU A 300 15.08 -4.01 7.29
CA LEU A 300 15.42 -5.35 6.84
C LEU A 300 14.54 -6.38 7.56
N LEU A 301 13.88 -7.24 6.78
CA LEU A 301 13.11 -8.37 7.28
C LEU A 301 13.65 -9.66 6.65
N ASP A 302 14.41 -10.44 7.41
CA ASP A 302 14.75 -11.81 7.04
C ASP A 302 13.60 -12.73 7.48
N ASN A 303 12.93 -13.37 6.51
CA ASN A 303 11.84 -14.30 6.77
C ASN A 303 12.23 -15.76 6.56
N SER A 304 13.52 -16.10 6.57
CA SER A 304 14.01 -17.48 6.40
C SER A 304 13.26 -18.46 7.31
N ASP A 305 13.19 -18.11 8.59
CA ASP A 305 12.60 -18.94 9.65
C ASP A 305 11.23 -18.42 10.14
N LEU A 306 10.64 -17.46 9.42
CA LEU A 306 9.32 -16.90 9.76
C LEU A 306 8.24 -17.49 8.87
N THR A 307 7.09 -17.75 9.47
CA THR A 307 5.85 -17.96 8.72
C THR A 307 5.41 -16.65 8.04
N VAL A 308 4.50 -16.79 7.07
CA VAL A 308 3.86 -15.63 6.43
C VAL A 308 3.15 -14.77 7.47
N GLN A 309 2.46 -15.39 8.42
CA GLN A 309 1.70 -14.67 9.45
C GLN A 309 2.62 -13.86 10.38
N GLU A 310 3.69 -14.46 10.88
CA GLU A 310 4.67 -13.74 11.71
C GLU A 310 5.34 -12.60 10.96
N SER A 311 5.61 -12.79 9.66
CA SER A 311 6.14 -11.72 8.81
C SER A 311 5.14 -10.56 8.64
N VAL A 312 3.86 -10.88 8.44
CA VAL A 312 2.78 -9.89 8.34
C VAL A 312 2.64 -9.12 9.65
N ASP A 313 2.53 -9.82 10.78
CA ASP A 313 2.33 -9.20 12.09
C ASP A 313 3.49 -8.26 12.46
N ARG A 314 4.72 -8.69 12.19
CA ARG A 314 5.90 -7.83 12.39
C ARG A 314 5.88 -6.55 11.56
N VAL A 315 5.42 -6.62 10.31
CA VAL A 315 5.29 -5.42 9.46
C VAL A 315 4.13 -4.54 9.92
N LEU A 316 3.02 -5.12 10.38
CA LEU A 316 1.90 -4.38 10.96
C LEU A 316 2.32 -3.64 12.24
N ASP A 317 3.15 -4.24 13.09
CA ASP A 317 3.70 -3.59 14.29
C ASP A 317 4.57 -2.38 13.91
N TRP A 318 5.45 -2.53 12.92
CA TRP A 318 6.23 -1.41 12.38
C TRP A 318 5.35 -0.31 11.78
N TRP A 319 4.28 -0.69 11.09
CA TRP A 319 3.35 0.26 10.51
C TRP A 319 2.59 1.03 11.58
N GLN A 320 2.10 0.33 12.61
CA GLN A 320 1.40 0.90 13.74
C GLN A 320 2.29 1.87 14.52
N GLY A 321 3.56 1.53 14.74
CA GLY A 321 4.54 2.41 15.39
C GLY A 321 4.85 3.70 14.62
N ARG A 322 4.51 3.77 13.32
CA ARG A 322 4.65 4.98 12.49
C ARG A 322 3.37 5.78 12.37
N GLN A 323 2.26 5.29 12.92
CA GLN A 323 1.01 6.04 12.89
C GLN A 323 1.12 7.26 13.80
N PRO A 324 0.59 8.43 13.37
CA PRO A 324 0.66 9.67 14.15
C PRO A 324 -0.34 9.68 15.32
N PHE A 325 -1.11 8.60 15.47
CA PHE A 325 -2.03 8.38 16.56
C PHE A 325 -1.25 7.62 17.63
N GLY A 326 -1.05 8.20 18.82
CA GLY A 326 -0.36 7.53 19.92
C GLY A 326 -0.98 6.17 20.24
N ALA A 327 -0.27 5.33 21.00
CA ALA A 327 -0.86 4.10 21.53
C ALA A 327 -2.12 4.48 22.32
N SER A 328 -3.28 4.08 21.79
CA SER A 328 -4.60 4.23 22.41
C SER A 328 -4.69 3.41 23.68
#